data_AF-A0A7K3IU54-F1
#
_entry.id   AF-A0A7K3IU54-F1
#
_cell.length_a   1.000
_cell.length_b   1.000
_cell.length_c   1.000
_cell.angle_alpha   90.00
_cell.angle_beta   90.00
_cell.angle_gamma   90.00
#
_symmetry.space_group_name_H-M   'P 1'
#
loop_
_entity.id
_entity.type
_entity.pdbx_description
1 polymer ?
#
loop_
_entity_poly.entity_id
_entity_poly.type
_entity_poly.pdbx_seq_one_letter_code
_entity_poly.pdbx_strand_id
1 'polypeptide(L)'
;MKRFCTAILLLGLISYTGLSQQDPLTSQYMFSTLTFNPGAAGTSGMICATAVNRQQWLGFDGAPSTTVFNISAPISKINSGVGLVVESDNIGFDKDINLAAAYSYLMELGSSKLGIGIYLGMVNKTLDPSWEIPDGDH
;
A
#
# COMPACT_ATOMS: atom_id res chain seq x y z
N MET A 1 12.77 -17.23 -40.80
CA MET A 1 12.79 -17.94 -39.49
C MET A 1 13.91 -17.45 -38.56
N LYS A 2 15.20 -17.49 -38.96
CA LYS A 2 16.31 -17.02 -38.10
C LYS A 2 16.17 -15.58 -37.59
N ARG A 3 15.71 -14.65 -38.45
CA ARG A 3 15.45 -13.24 -38.10
C ARG A 3 14.29 -13.03 -37.10
N PHE A 4 13.35 -13.98 -37.07
CA PHE A 4 12.21 -13.95 -36.15
C PHE A 4 12.61 -14.48 -34.77
N CYS A 5 13.43 -15.55 -34.74
CA CYS A 5 14.04 -16.06 -33.51
C CYS A 5 14.95 -15.01 -32.85
N THR A 6 15.75 -14.27 -33.64
CA THR A 6 16.60 -13.19 -33.11
C THR A 6 15.79 -12.02 -32.57
N ALA A 7 14.63 -11.70 -33.18
CA ALA A 7 13.75 -10.64 -32.69
C ALA A 7 13.11 -11.03 -31.35
N ILE A 8 12.67 -12.28 -31.20
CA ILE A 8 12.13 -12.82 -29.94
C ILE A 8 13.20 -12.84 -28.84
N LEU A 9 14.43 -13.23 -29.18
CA LEU A 9 15.56 -13.23 -28.24
C LEU A 9 15.90 -11.81 -27.75
N LEU A 10 15.90 -10.82 -28.66
CA LEU A 10 16.12 -9.41 -28.32
C LEU A 10 14.99 -8.85 -27.46
N LEU A 11 13.73 -9.22 -27.72
CA LEU A 11 12.59 -8.81 -26.90
C LEU A 11 12.68 -9.36 -25.47
N GLY A 12 13.13 -10.62 -25.31
CA GLY A 12 13.32 -11.24 -24.00
C GLY A 12 14.37 -10.55 -23.13
N LEU A 13 15.43 -10.01 -23.75
CA LEU A 13 16.53 -9.33 -23.04
C LEU A 13 16.18 -7.93 -22.51
N ILE A 14 15.11 -7.30 -23.01
CA ILE A 14 14.64 -5.98 -22.57
C ILE A 14 13.79 -6.07 -21.28
N SER A 15 13.48 -7.29 -20.82
CA SER A 15 12.56 -7.53 -19.70
C SER A 15 13.18 -7.40 -18.31
N TYR A 16 14.39 -6.85 -18.17
CA TYR A 16 14.94 -6.54 -16.85
C TYR A 16 14.26 -5.30 -16.28
N THR A 17 13.14 -5.52 -15.59
CA THR A 17 12.42 -4.50 -14.83
C THR A 17 13.24 -4.15 -13.58
N GLY A 18 13.55 -2.87 -13.37
CA GLY A 18 14.27 -2.39 -12.19
C GLY A 18 13.52 -2.70 -10.88
N LEU A 19 14.21 -3.30 -9.92
CA LEU A 19 13.71 -3.65 -8.58
C LEU A 19 13.84 -2.48 -7.59
N SER A 20 13.65 -1.24 -8.03
CA SER A 20 13.90 -0.04 -7.21
C SER A 20 12.64 0.63 -6.66
N GLN A 21 11.45 0.13 -6.99
CA GLN A 21 10.21 0.66 -6.41
C GLN A 21 10.07 0.14 -4.99
N GLN A 22 10.05 1.06 -4.03
CA GLN A 22 9.89 0.74 -2.62
C GLN A 22 8.41 0.95 -2.25
N ASP A 23 7.77 -0.09 -1.73
CA ASP A 23 6.46 0.04 -1.12
C ASP A 23 6.60 0.64 0.30
N PRO A 24 5.55 1.29 0.83
CA PRO A 24 5.56 1.76 2.20
C PRO A 24 5.73 0.59 3.19
N LEU A 25 6.81 0.59 3.96
CA LEU A 25 7.06 -0.42 5.01
C LEU A 25 6.82 0.15 6.40
N THR A 26 5.92 -0.48 7.16
CA THR A 26 5.69 -0.17 8.58
C THR A 26 5.94 -1.37 9.48
N SER A 27 6.68 -1.17 10.57
CA SER A 27 6.83 -2.18 11.63
C SER A 27 5.54 -2.38 12.44
N GLN A 28 4.58 -1.47 12.31
CA GLN A 28 3.32 -1.46 13.07
C GLN A 28 2.17 -2.17 12.36
N TYR A 29 2.47 -3.06 11.41
CA TYR A 29 1.47 -3.82 10.65
C TYR A 29 0.42 -4.50 11.56
N MET A 30 0.86 -5.04 12.70
CA MET A 30 0.00 -5.75 13.66
C MET A 30 -1.19 -4.90 14.17
N PHE A 31 -1.07 -3.57 14.14
CA PHE A 31 -2.14 -2.65 14.55
C PHE A 31 -3.04 -2.23 13.39
N SER A 32 -2.62 -2.48 12.15
CA SER A 32 -3.27 -2.06 10.91
C SER A 32 -3.49 -3.23 9.96
N THR A 33 -4.00 -4.35 10.46
CA THR A 33 -4.18 -5.59 9.69
C THR A 33 -5.05 -5.39 8.45
N LEU A 34 -6.04 -4.48 8.52
CA LEU A 34 -6.92 -4.14 7.40
C LEU A 34 -6.16 -3.60 6.17
N THR A 35 -5.04 -2.88 6.38
CA THR A 35 -4.24 -2.29 5.30
C THR A 35 -3.63 -3.35 4.38
N PHE A 36 -3.33 -4.54 4.90
CA PHE A 36 -2.66 -5.59 4.13
C PHE A 36 -3.53 -6.84 3.92
N ASN A 37 -4.56 -7.02 4.75
CA ASN A 37 -5.49 -8.14 4.64
C ASN A 37 -6.95 -7.64 4.59
N PRO A 38 -7.59 -7.60 3.41
CA PRO A 38 -8.99 -7.21 3.30
C PRO A 38 -9.94 -8.15 4.06
N GLY A 39 -9.57 -9.43 4.23
CA GLY A 39 -10.33 -10.41 5.01
C GLY A 39 -10.42 -10.08 6.50
N ALA A 40 -9.57 -9.18 7.00
CA ALA A 40 -9.61 -8.70 8.38
C ALA A 40 -10.73 -7.68 8.64
N ALA A 41 -11.37 -7.13 7.59
CA ALA A 41 -12.46 -6.17 7.76
C ALA A 41 -13.59 -6.77 8.62
N GLY A 42 -14.10 -5.99 9.59
CA GLY A 42 -15.18 -6.40 10.48
C GLY A 42 -14.88 -7.57 11.45
N THR A 43 -13.66 -8.13 11.46
CA THR A 43 -13.32 -9.30 12.32
C THR A 43 -13.36 -8.98 13.82
N SER A 44 -13.14 -7.72 14.21
CA SER A 44 -13.22 -7.25 15.60
C SER A 44 -14.63 -7.28 16.18
N GLY A 45 -15.68 -7.40 15.35
CA GLY A 45 -17.07 -7.36 15.80
C GLY A 45 -17.54 -5.98 16.27
N MET A 46 -16.72 -4.93 16.12
CA MET A 46 -17.04 -3.54 16.44
C MET A 46 -16.48 -2.60 15.37
N ILE A 47 -16.96 -1.36 15.33
CA ILE A 47 -16.35 -0.34 14.49
C ILE A 47 -14.99 0.04 15.11
N CYS A 48 -13.92 -0.10 14.34
CA CYS A 48 -12.56 0.20 14.77
C CYS A 48 -11.93 1.19 13.78
N ALA A 49 -11.36 2.27 14.29
CA ALA A 49 -10.56 3.19 13.51
C ALA A 49 -9.13 3.20 14.05
N THR A 50 -8.15 3.13 13.16
CA THR A 50 -6.73 3.11 13.48
C THR A 50 -6.01 4.20 12.68
N ALA A 51 -5.17 4.97 13.36
CA ALA A 51 -4.25 5.91 12.73
C ALA A 51 -2.82 5.59 13.17
N VAL A 52 -1.91 5.44 12.21
CA VAL A 52 -0.49 5.19 12.43
C VAL A 52 0.29 6.22 11.64
N ASN A 53 1.15 6.97 12.31
CA ASN A 53 2.11 7.85 11.66
C ASN A 53 3.52 7.36 11.98
N ARG A 54 4.37 7.33 10.95
CA ARG A 54 5.77 6.93 11.04
C ARG A 54 6.59 8.02 10.40
N GLN A 55 7.55 8.54 11.15
CA GLN A 55 8.53 9.51 10.68
C GLN A 55 9.91 8.91 10.93
N GLN A 56 10.78 8.97 9.93
CA GLN A 56 12.17 8.57 10.04
C GLN A 56 13.08 9.77 9.78
N TRP A 57 14.31 9.74 10.30
CA TRP A 57 15.30 10.78 10.02
C TRP A 57 14.75 12.20 10.28
N LEU A 58 14.02 12.35 11.39
CA LEU A 58 13.46 13.61 11.83
C LEU A 58 14.53 14.71 11.84
N GLY A 59 14.20 15.86 11.25
CA GLY A 59 15.10 17.02 11.15
C GLY A 59 15.88 17.13 9.84
N PHE A 60 15.81 16.13 8.95
CA PHE A 60 16.27 16.27 7.57
C PHE A 60 15.14 16.71 6.64
N ASP A 61 15.45 17.54 5.65
CA ASP A 61 14.49 17.91 4.62
C ASP A 61 14.23 16.71 3.69
N GLY A 62 12.98 16.52 3.27
CA GLY A 62 12.55 15.33 2.51
C GLY A 62 12.59 14.01 3.31
N ALA A 63 12.67 14.05 4.63
CA ALA A 63 12.70 12.86 5.48
C ALA A 63 11.48 11.95 5.27
N PRO A 64 11.66 10.61 5.21
CA PRO A 64 10.57 9.67 4.98
C PRO A 64 9.46 9.77 6.05
N SER A 65 8.22 9.98 5.60
CA SER A 65 7.04 9.96 6.45
C SER A 65 5.88 9.21 5.81
N THR A 66 5.37 8.23 6.55
CA THR A 66 4.22 7.41 6.16
C THR A 66 3.10 7.59 7.17
N THR A 67 1.89 7.90 6.70
CA THR A 67 0.69 7.99 7.52
C THR A 67 -0.37 7.05 6.97
N VAL A 68 -0.88 6.17 7.82
CA VAL A 68 -1.96 5.23 7.49
C VAL A 68 -3.14 5.52 8.41
N PHE A 69 -4.30 5.74 7.80
CA PHE A 69 -5.58 5.79 8.48
C PHE A 69 -6.45 4.67 7.91
N ASN A 70 -7.08 3.89 8.78
CA ASN A 70 -8.07 2.93 8.36
C ASN A 70 -9.23 2.87 9.33
N ILE A 71 -10.39 2.52 8.78
CA ILE A 71 -11.61 2.27 9.53
C ILE A 71 -12.22 0.97 9.06
N SER A 72 -12.67 0.16 9.99
CA SER A 72 -13.23 -1.18 9.80
C SER A 72 -14.54 -1.28 10.54
N ALA A 73 -15.58 -1.82 9.90
CA ALA A 73 -16.89 -2.00 10.51
C ALA A 73 -17.47 -3.38 10.16
N PRO A 74 -18.04 -4.11 11.14
CA PRO A 74 -18.77 -5.33 10.88
C PRO A 74 -20.18 -5.04 10.35
N ILE A 75 -20.64 -5.88 9.44
CA ILE A 75 -22.02 -5.96 8.98
C ILE A 75 -22.56 -7.32 9.42
N SER A 76 -22.92 -7.42 10.70
CA SER A 76 -23.32 -8.68 11.34
C SER A 76 -24.53 -9.36 10.69
N LYS A 77 -25.42 -8.61 10.03
CA LYS A 77 -26.62 -9.16 9.37
C LYS A 77 -26.30 -10.08 8.18
N ILE A 78 -25.16 -9.90 7.55
CA ILE A 78 -24.74 -10.65 6.35
C ILE A 78 -23.39 -11.33 6.55
N ASN A 79 -22.95 -11.51 7.81
CA ASN A 79 -21.66 -12.09 8.15
C ASN A 79 -20.50 -11.48 7.35
N SER A 80 -20.49 -10.16 7.21
CA SER A 80 -19.51 -9.47 6.36
C SER A 80 -18.89 -8.30 7.11
N GLY A 81 -17.82 -7.74 6.56
CA GLY A 81 -17.16 -6.54 7.05
C GLY A 81 -16.85 -5.60 5.90
N VAL A 82 -16.77 -4.31 6.20
CA VAL A 82 -16.31 -3.29 5.27
C VAL A 82 -15.20 -2.49 5.93
N GLY A 83 -14.30 -1.97 5.10
CA GLY A 83 -13.24 -1.11 5.57
C GLY A 83 -12.84 -0.07 4.53
N LEU A 84 -12.26 1.00 5.01
CA LEU A 84 -11.63 2.05 4.20
C LEU A 84 -10.21 2.24 4.71
N VAL A 85 -9.27 2.37 3.79
CA VAL A 85 -7.85 2.59 4.05
C VAL A 85 -7.41 3.82 3.25
N VAL A 86 -6.78 4.76 3.94
CA VAL A 86 -6.12 5.92 3.36
C VAL A 86 -4.68 5.86 3.82
N GLU A 87 -3.76 5.88 2.88
CA GLU A 87 -2.34 5.85 3.15
C GLU A 87 -1.68 6.97 2.36
N SER A 88 -0.85 7.75 3.04
CA SER A 88 -0.02 8.79 2.44
C SER A 88 1.42 8.50 2.80
N ASP A 89 2.25 8.33 1.78
CA ASP A 89 3.68 8.08 1.91
C ASP A 89 4.45 9.19 1.21
N ASN A 90 5.44 9.75 1.90
CA ASN A 90 6.26 10.84 1.41
C ASN A 90 7.72 10.47 1.64
N ILE A 91 8.52 10.39 0.58
CA ILE A 91 9.94 10.02 0.63
C ILE A 91 10.70 10.92 -0.34
N GLY A 92 11.45 11.90 0.18
CA GLY A 92 12.17 12.86 -0.67
C GLY A 92 11.22 13.60 -1.62
N PHE A 93 11.38 13.36 -2.92
CA PHE A 93 10.57 13.95 -3.98
C PHE A 93 9.31 13.14 -4.31
N ASP A 94 9.18 11.94 -3.76
CA ASP A 94 8.07 11.01 -4.03
C ASP A 94 6.94 11.28 -3.04
N LYS A 95 5.74 11.52 -3.57
CA LYS A 95 4.50 11.71 -2.82
C LYS A 95 3.45 10.76 -3.34
N ASP A 96 3.15 9.75 -2.55
CA ASP A 96 2.21 8.70 -2.90
C ASP A 96 0.99 8.76 -1.98
N ILE A 97 -0.20 8.65 -2.58
CA ILE A 97 -1.44 8.50 -1.84
C ILE A 97 -2.20 7.27 -2.36
N ASN A 98 -2.58 6.41 -1.43
CA ASN A 98 -3.33 5.19 -1.68
C ASN A 98 -4.68 5.30 -0.95
N LEU A 99 -5.76 5.13 -1.71
CA LEU A 99 -7.11 5.11 -1.19
C LEU A 99 -7.75 3.79 -1.59
N ALA A 100 -8.17 3.00 -0.62
CA ALA A 100 -8.76 1.69 -0.87
C ALA A 100 -9.96 1.41 0.01
N ALA A 101 -10.92 0.69 -0.56
CA ALA A 101 -12.03 0.09 0.14
C ALA A 101 -11.82 -1.43 0.20
N ALA A 102 -12.12 -2.01 1.36
CA ALA A 102 -12.07 -3.44 1.60
C ALA A 102 -13.49 -3.94 1.90
N TYR A 103 -13.80 -5.12 1.38
CA TYR A 103 -14.98 -5.88 1.78
C TYR A 103 -14.53 -7.27 2.20
N SER A 104 -15.09 -7.82 3.26
CA SER A 104 -14.85 -9.18 3.72
C SER A 104 -16.17 -9.93 3.91
N TYR A 105 -16.14 -11.23 3.63
CA TYR A 105 -17.12 -12.19 4.08
C TYR A 105 -16.49 -13.06 5.16
N LEU A 106 -17.12 -13.10 6.34
CA LEU A 106 -16.68 -13.82 7.52
C LEU A 106 -17.41 -15.16 7.58
N MET A 107 -16.81 -16.19 7.00
CA MET A 107 -17.33 -17.54 7.03
C MET A 107 -17.04 -18.20 8.37
N GLU A 108 -18.05 -18.78 9.01
CA GLU A 108 -17.88 -19.57 10.23
C GLU A 108 -17.36 -20.97 9.87
N LEU A 109 -16.22 -21.35 10.44
CA LEU A 109 -15.59 -22.66 10.26
C LEU A 109 -15.39 -23.31 11.63
N GLY A 110 -16.40 -24.08 12.06
CA GLY A 110 -16.43 -24.70 13.38
C GLY A 110 -16.48 -23.64 14.50
N SER A 111 -15.44 -23.59 15.34
CA SER A 111 -15.29 -22.60 16.40
C SER A 111 -14.55 -21.32 15.99
N SER A 112 -14.10 -21.23 14.74
CA SER A 112 -13.29 -20.12 14.21
C SER A 112 -14.00 -19.38 13.07
N LYS A 113 -13.51 -18.19 12.73
CA LYS A 113 -14.00 -17.40 11.59
C LYS A 113 -12.91 -17.25 10.55
N LEU A 114 -13.23 -17.54 9.29
CA LEU A 114 -12.37 -17.30 8.14
C LEU A 114 -12.89 -16.08 7.37
N GLY A 115 -12.06 -15.04 7.29
CA GLY A 115 -12.37 -13.85 6.49
C GLY A 115 -11.83 -13.97 5.07
N ILE A 116 -12.71 -13.90 4.08
CA ILE A 116 -12.36 -13.82 2.66
C ILE A 116 -12.69 -12.41 2.20
N GLY A 117 -11.73 -11.66 1.68
CA GLY A 117 -11.95 -10.27 1.31
C GLY A 117 -11.49 -9.88 -0.07
N ILE A 118 -12.09 -8.81 -0.58
CA ILE A 118 -11.73 -8.11 -1.81
C ILE A 118 -11.21 -6.73 -1.42
N TYR A 119 -10.14 -6.32 -2.07
CA TYR A 119 -9.51 -5.01 -1.88
C TYR A 119 -9.58 -4.24 -3.20
N LEU A 120 -10.25 -3.09 -3.20
CA LEU A 120 -10.37 -2.23 -4.36
C LEU A 120 -9.85 -0.85 -4.00
N GLY A 121 -8.84 -0.38 -4.70
CA GLY A 121 -8.24 0.92 -4.41
C GLY A 121 -7.66 1.60 -5.64
N MET A 122 -7.21 2.83 -5.40
CA MET A 122 -6.50 3.68 -6.33
C MET A 122 -5.22 4.17 -5.67
N VAL A 123 -4.15 4.20 -6.46
CA VAL A 123 -2.86 4.72 -6.05
C VAL A 123 -2.52 5.88 -6.97
N ASN A 124 -2.25 7.05 -6.38
CA ASN A 124 -1.75 8.21 -7.09
C ASN A 124 -0.33 8.49 -6.63
N LYS A 125 0.62 8.42 -7.56
CA LYS A 125 2.04 8.69 -7.33
C LYS A 125 2.41 10.03 -7.97
N THR A 126 3.11 10.89 -7.24
CA THR A 126 3.52 12.22 -7.72
C THR A 126 4.99 12.44 -7.40
N LEU A 127 5.73 13.03 -8.35
CA LEU A 127 7.14 13.34 -8.22
C LEU A 127 7.31 14.86 -8.29
N ASP A 128 7.96 15.44 -7.28
CA ASP A 128 8.19 16.88 -7.17
C ASP A 128 9.69 17.18 -6.98
N PRO A 129 10.51 17.03 -8.04
CA PRO A 129 11.95 17.15 -7.93
C PRO A 129 12.41 18.62 -7.88
N SER A 130 13.12 19.01 -6.82
CA SER A 130 13.89 20.26 -6.79
C SER A 130 15.32 19.99 -7.26
N TRP A 131 15.61 20.37 -8.51
CA TRP A 131 16.95 20.22 -9.08
C TRP A 131 17.84 21.39 -8.62
N GLU A 132 18.69 21.14 -7.63
CA GLU A 132 19.83 22.02 -7.31
C GLU A 132 20.93 21.74 -8.35
N ILE A 133 21.07 22.60 -9.36
CA ILE A 133 22.19 22.54 -10.31
C ILE A 133 23.39 23.16 -9.57
N PRO A 134 24.52 22.44 -9.41
CA PRO A 134 25.72 23.05 -8.87
C PRO A 134 26.18 24.14 -9.82
N ASP A 135 26.04 25.41 -9.45
CA ASP A 135 26.67 26.51 -10.17
C ASP A 135 28.18 26.33 -10.03
N GLY A 136 28.83 26.09 -11.17
CA GLY A 136 30.23 25.67 -11.27
C GLY A 136 31.28 26.72 -10.91
N ASP A 137 31.00 27.62 -9.98
CA ASP A 137 31.95 28.63 -9.52
C ASP A 137 32.67 28.16 -8.25
N HIS A 138 33.74 27.39 -8.49
CA HIS A 138 34.89 27.25 -7.59
C HIS A 138 36.08 28.02 -8.14
#